data_AF-A0A225VAD1-F1
#
_entry.id   AF-A0A225VAD1-F1
#
_cell.length_a   1.000
_cell.length_b   1.000
_cell.length_c   1.000
_cell.angle_alpha   90.00
_cell.angle_beta   90.00
_cell.angle_gamma   90.00
#
_symmetry.space_group_name_H-M   'P 1'
#
loop_
_entity.id
_entity.type
_entity.pdbx_description
1 polymer ?
#
loop_
_entity_poly.entity_id
_entity_poly.type
_entity_poly.pdbx_seq_one_letter_code
_entity_poly.pdbx_strand_id
1 'polypeptide(L)'
;MRHYGWEYDSTKFGSDPTYADLSEEAFGPSDSVLNVAEDPLALLFYFLPPKLCSRIAVESNRYHIQSVPLLARILRSQQRRSGGEIEDIGEIRRRLACIADIEAWEVLRVVALLVVRMLAPIRKGIAAHWSTKKVGALQQTAAACSWPRTVFFTS
;
A
#
# COMPACT_ATOMS: atom_id res chain seq x y z
N MET A 1 -10.53 1.84 -38.14
CA MET A 1 -11.02 1.55 -36.78
C MET A 1 -9.94 0.71 -36.09
N ARG A 2 -9.43 1.12 -34.92
CA ARG A 2 -8.45 0.35 -34.13
C ARG A 2 -9.25 -0.57 -33.20
N HIS A 3 -9.04 -1.89 -33.26
CA HIS A 3 -9.88 -2.84 -32.53
C HIS A 3 -9.48 -3.03 -31.05
N TYR A 4 -8.20 -2.87 -30.69
CA TYR A 4 -7.72 -3.09 -29.31
C TYR A 4 -6.70 -2.07 -28.77
N GLY A 5 -6.39 -0.99 -29.51
CA GLY A 5 -5.56 0.12 -29.02
C GLY A 5 -4.07 -0.15 -28.84
N TRP A 6 -3.61 -1.40 -28.98
CA TRP A 6 -2.21 -1.84 -28.86
C TRP A 6 -1.56 -2.23 -30.19
N GLU A 7 -2.17 -1.89 -31.32
CA GLU A 7 -1.59 -2.18 -32.63
C GLU A 7 -0.44 -1.21 -32.96
N TYR A 8 0.67 -1.77 -33.41
CA TYR A 8 1.84 -1.01 -33.85
C TYR A 8 1.47 -0.12 -35.04
N ASP A 9 1.60 1.19 -34.87
CA ASP A 9 1.25 2.17 -35.89
C ASP A 9 2.41 2.36 -36.87
N SER A 10 2.45 1.51 -37.89
CA SER A 10 3.51 1.52 -38.89
C SER A 10 3.58 2.81 -39.72
N THR A 11 2.47 3.57 -39.77
CA THR A 11 2.45 4.88 -40.45
C THR A 11 3.15 5.97 -39.66
N LYS A 12 3.19 5.83 -38.33
CA LYS A 12 3.83 6.79 -37.41
C LYS A 12 5.26 6.39 -37.04
N PHE A 13 5.54 5.10 -36.93
CA PHE A 13 6.82 4.58 -36.42
C PHE A 13 7.65 3.80 -37.45
N GLY A 14 7.20 3.69 -38.71
CA GLY A 14 7.89 2.96 -39.77
C GLY A 14 7.50 1.47 -39.84
N SER A 15 8.17 0.66 -40.67
CA SER A 15 7.96 -0.79 -40.67
C SER A 15 8.25 -1.34 -39.27
N ASP A 16 7.46 -2.31 -38.81
CA ASP A 16 7.69 -2.99 -37.53
C ASP A 16 9.14 -3.47 -37.51
N PRO A 17 10.00 -2.94 -36.60
CA PRO A 17 11.36 -3.41 -36.51
C PRO A 17 11.26 -4.88 -36.13
N THR A 18 11.57 -5.76 -37.08
CA THR A 18 11.86 -7.15 -36.78
C THR A 18 13.05 -7.11 -35.84
N TYR A 19 12.78 -7.10 -34.53
CA TYR A 19 13.80 -7.01 -33.52
C TYR A 19 14.56 -8.33 -33.52
N ALA A 20 15.59 -8.43 -34.36
CA ALA A 20 16.36 -9.64 -34.61
C ALA A 20 17.07 -10.19 -33.36
N ASP A 21 17.17 -9.37 -32.31
CA ASP A 21 17.80 -9.70 -31.02
C ASP A 21 16.78 -10.01 -29.91
N LEU A 22 15.47 -9.99 -30.19
CA LEU A 22 14.50 -10.52 -29.23
C LEU A 22 14.58 -12.04 -29.23
N SER A 23 14.70 -12.60 -28.04
CA SER A 23 14.68 -14.05 -27.85
C SER A 23 13.41 -14.65 -28.47
N GLU A 24 13.56 -15.62 -29.38
CA GLU A 24 12.45 -16.45 -29.88
C GLU A 24 11.94 -17.48 -28.85
N GLU A 25 12.45 -17.38 -27.62
CA GLU A 25 12.06 -18.23 -26.51
C GLU A 25 10.59 -18.01 -26.16
N ALA A 26 9.87 -19.10 -25.86
CA ALA A 26 8.43 -19.05 -25.62
C ALA A 26 8.11 -18.08 -24.47
N PHE A 27 7.39 -17.00 -24.79
CA PHE A 27 6.93 -16.03 -23.80
C PHE A 27 5.77 -16.63 -22.99
N GLY A 28 5.94 -16.74 -21.68
CA GLY A 28 4.89 -17.23 -20.79
C GLY A 28 5.30 -17.29 -19.33
N PRO A 29 4.34 -17.51 -18.41
CA PRO A 29 4.64 -17.78 -17.01
C PRO A 29 5.48 -19.05 -16.88
N SER A 30 6.40 -19.09 -15.92
CA SER A 30 7.14 -20.31 -15.61
C SER A 30 6.21 -21.41 -15.12
N ASP A 31 6.61 -22.67 -15.31
CA ASP A 31 5.85 -23.85 -14.83
C ASP A 31 5.51 -23.75 -13.33
N SER A 32 6.41 -23.17 -12.52
CA SER A 32 6.19 -22.93 -11.10
C SER A 32 5.02 -21.97 -10.80
N VAL A 33 4.79 -20.98 -11.65
CA VAL A 33 3.67 -20.03 -11.54
C VAL A 33 2.39 -20.66 -12.08
N LEU A 34 2.48 -21.40 -13.19
CA LEU A 34 1.32 -22.09 -13.79
C LEU A 34 0.67 -23.06 -12.80
N ASN A 35 1.48 -23.75 -12.00
CA ASN A 35 0.99 -24.68 -10.97
C ASN A 35 0.14 -24.02 -9.88
N VAL A 36 0.26 -22.71 -9.66
CA VAL A 36 -0.48 -21.96 -8.64
C VAL A 36 -1.44 -20.93 -9.23
N ALA A 37 -1.53 -20.84 -10.57
CA ALA A 37 -2.22 -19.75 -11.26
C ALA A 37 -3.74 -19.74 -11.01
N GLU A 38 -4.35 -20.92 -10.82
CA GLU A 38 -5.79 -21.06 -10.58
C GLU A 38 -6.22 -20.65 -9.17
N ASP A 39 -5.29 -20.58 -8.22
CA ASP A 39 -5.55 -20.11 -6.87
C ASP A 39 -4.99 -18.68 -6.69
N PRO A 40 -5.84 -17.64 -6.69
CA PRO A 40 -5.39 -16.26 -6.60
C PRO A 40 -4.67 -15.95 -5.28
N LEU A 41 -4.96 -16.70 -4.21
CA LEU A 41 -4.29 -16.54 -2.93
C LEU A 41 -2.91 -17.22 -2.96
N ALA A 42 -2.79 -18.40 -3.56
CA ALA A 42 -1.50 -19.05 -3.78
C ALA A 42 -0.59 -18.21 -4.70
N LEU A 43 -1.16 -17.63 -5.76
CA LEU A 43 -0.44 -16.72 -6.65
C LEU A 43 0.01 -15.45 -5.91
N LEU A 44 -0.81 -14.90 -5.02
CA LEU A 44 -0.41 -13.78 -4.16
C LEU A 44 0.77 -14.18 -3.26
N PHE A 45 0.72 -15.33 -2.62
CA PHE A 45 1.81 -15.80 -1.74
C PHE A 45 3.06 -16.23 -2.49
N TYR A 46 2.95 -16.57 -3.77
CA TYR A 46 4.10 -16.79 -4.65
C TYR A 46 4.95 -15.52 -4.77
N PHE A 47 4.30 -14.37 -4.99
CA PHE A 47 4.99 -13.06 -5.10
C PHE A 47 5.23 -12.37 -3.76
N LEU A 48 4.39 -12.64 -2.76
CA LEU A 48 4.47 -12.07 -1.43
C LEU A 48 4.52 -13.18 -0.36
N PRO A 49 5.65 -13.90 -0.23
CA PRO A 49 5.76 -14.99 0.73
C PRO A 49 5.58 -14.52 2.18
N PRO A 50 5.03 -15.35 3.09
CA PRO A 50 4.89 -14.99 4.51
C PRO A 50 6.21 -14.58 5.20
N LYS A 51 7.33 -15.16 4.76
CA LYS A 51 8.67 -14.78 5.22
C LYS A 51 9.01 -13.33 4.86
N LEU A 52 8.61 -12.88 3.67
CA LEU A 52 8.79 -11.49 3.24
C LEU A 52 7.93 -10.56 4.08
N CYS A 53 6.65 -10.89 4.32
CA CYS A 53 5.78 -10.11 5.20
C CYS A 53 6.35 -9.97 6.62
N SER A 54 6.89 -11.05 7.17
CA SER A 54 7.54 -11.05 8.49
C SER A 54 8.76 -10.13 8.52
N ARG A 55 9.58 -10.16 7.45
CA ARG A 55 10.74 -9.28 7.33
C ARG A 55 10.33 -7.81 7.20
N ILE A 56 9.29 -7.51 6.42
CA ILE A 56 8.76 -6.15 6.28
C ILE A 56 8.26 -5.63 7.64
N ALA A 57 7.57 -6.47 8.42
CA ALA A 57 7.10 -6.10 9.76
C ALA A 57 8.26 -5.73 10.70
N VAL A 58 9.27 -6.60 10.79
CA VAL A 58 10.48 -6.34 11.60
C VAL A 58 11.17 -5.04 11.19
N GLU A 59 11.35 -4.83 9.88
CA GLU A 59 12.02 -3.65 9.35
C GLU A 59 11.21 -2.37 9.55
N SER A 60 9.88 -2.47 9.44
CA SER A 60 8.97 -1.35 9.65
C SER A 60 8.93 -0.93 11.12
N ASN A 61 8.94 -1.88 12.06
CA ASN A 61 9.01 -1.60 13.50
C ASN A 61 10.38 -1.01 13.87
N ARG A 62 11.46 -1.54 13.29
CA ARG A 62 12.79 -0.96 13.45
C ARG A 62 12.85 0.49 12.96
N TYR A 63 12.31 0.75 11.77
CA TYR A 63 12.21 2.09 11.22
C TYR A 63 11.35 3.01 12.10
N HIS A 64 10.22 2.52 12.61
CA HIS A 64 9.34 3.26 13.52
C HIS A 64 10.11 3.80 14.72
N ILE A 65 10.79 2.91 15.47
CA ILE A 65 11.59 3.27 16.65
C ILE A 65 12.68 4.30 16.28
N GLN A 66 13.37 4.09 15.15
CA GLN A 66 14.41 5.02 14.68
C GLN A 66 13.84 6.40 14.29
N SER A 67 12.60 6.46 13.81
CA SER A 67 11.95 7.68 13.37
C SER A 67 11.36 8.52 14.51
N VAL A 68 11.09 7.91 15.68
CA VAL A 68 10.45 8.57 16.84
C VAL A 68 11.08 9.93 17.20
N PRO A 69 12.42 10.09 17.30
CA PRO A 69 13.01 11.39 17.66
C PRO A 69 12.74 12.48 16.63
N LEU A 70 12.72 12.13 15.34
CA LEU A 70 12.43 13.05 14.24
C LEU A 70 10.94 13.43 14.24
N LEU A 71 10.05 12.43 14.32
CA LEU A 71 8.61 12.64 14.36
C LEU A 71 8.20 13.49 15.57
N ALA A 72 8.82 13.29 16.73
CA ALA A 72 8.56 14.11 17.91
C ALA A 72 8.89 15.60 17.69
N ARG A 73 9.97 15.89 16.96
CA ARG A 73 10.34 17.28 16.60
C ARG A 73 9.35 17.89 15.61
N ILE A 74 8.95 17.12 14.60
CA ILE A 74 7.98 17.56 13.59
C ILE A 74 6.64 17.87 14.27
N LEU A 75 6.12 16.94 15.08
CA LEU A 75 4.84 17.12 15.76
C LEU A 75 4.87 18.32 16.72
N ARG A 76 5.95 18.47 17.50
CA ARG A 76 6.12 19.64 18.38
C ARG A 76 6.16 20.95 17.59
N SER A 77 6.80 20.96 16.42
CA SER A 77 6.84 22.14 15.55
C SER A 77 5.46 22.47 14.97
N GLN A 78 4.64 21.45 14.68
CA GLN A 78 3.27 21.63 14.22
C GLN A 78 2.39 22.18 15.36
N GLN A 79 2.49 21.64 16.58
CA GLN A 79 1.76 22.13 17.76
C GLN A 79 2.04 23.62 18.02
N ARG A 80 3.30 24.05 17.91
CA ARG A 80 3.68 25.47 18.02
C ARG A 80 3.00 26.35 16.97
N ARG A 81 2.81 25.85 15.74
CA ARG A 81 2.13 26.58 14.66
C ARG A 81 0.62 26.61 14.84
N SER A 82 0.05 25.56 15.44
CA SER A 82 -1.39 25.44 15.67
C SER A 82 -1.89 26.26 16.87
N GLY A 83 -1.00 26.85 17.67
CA GLY A 83 -1.35 27.78 18.76
C GLY A 83 -2.05 27.13 19.97
N GLY A 84 -2.03 25.79 20.07
CA GLY A 84 -2.57 25.04 21.20
C GLY A 84 -1.52 24.71 22.27
N GLU A 85 -1.94 23.91 23.26
CA GLU A 85 -1.04 23.36 24.28
C GLU A 85 0.14 22.63 23.64
N ILE A 86 1.36 22.97 24.08
CA ILE A 86 2.60 22.40 23.55
C ILE A 86 3.02 21.28 24.49
N GLU A 87 2.92 20.05 24.00
CA GLU A 87 3.40 18.89 24.75
C GLU A 87 4.92 18.92 24.91
N ASP A 88 5.42 18.34 26.01
CA ASP A 88 6.85 18.12 26.16
C ASP A 88 7.34 17.09 25.12
N ILE A 89 8.57 17.29 24.64
CA ILE A 89 9.16 16.41 23.63
C ILE A 89 9.36 14.99 24.17
N GLY A 90 9.59 14.83 25.48
CA GLY A 90 9.69 13.52 26.12
C GLY A 90 8.36 12.77 26.09
N GLU A 91 7.25 13.46 26.33
CA GLU A 91 5.91 12.86 26.31
C GLU A 91 5.50 12.45 24.89
N ILE A 92 5.77 13.30 23.90
CA ILE A 92 5.54 12.96 22.50
C ILE A 92 6.34 11.71 22.11
N ARG A 93 7.62 11.63 22.50
CA ARG A 93 8.47 10.46 22.22
C ARG A 93 7.95 9.21 22.90
N ARG A 94 7.52 9.30 24.16
CA ARG A 94 6.95 8.18 24.91
C ARG A 94 5.69 7.67 24.22
N ARG A 95 4.76 8.57 23.86
CA ARG A 95 3.54 8.21 23.14
C ARG A 95 3.85 7.52 21.81
N LEU A 96 4.78 8.04 21.03
CA LEU A 96 5.18 7.44 19.75
C LEU A 96 5.89 6.08 19.93
N ALA A 97 6.71 5.92 20.97
CA ALA A 97 7.40 4.68 21.26
C ALA A 97 6.46 3.58 21.80
N CYS A 98 5.34 3.95 22.42
CA CYS A 98 4.33 3.01 22.91
C CYS A 98 3.33 2.55 21.85
N ILE A 99 3.49 2.96 20.58
CA ILE A 99 2.67 2.43 19.48
C ILE A 99 2.97 0.95 19.32
N ALA A 100 1.92 0.14 19.18
CA ALA A 100 2.04 -1.30 19.02
C ALA A 100 2.84 -1.64 17.75
N ASP A 101 3.67 -2.67 17.86
CA ASP A 101 4.46 -3.19 16.75
C ASP A 101 3.55 -3.78 15.67
N ILE A 102 3.95 -3.58 14.42
CA ILE A 102 3.28 -4.15 13.25
C ILE A 102 3.57 -5.65 13.19
N GLU A 103 2.53 -6.46 13.06
CA GLU A 103 2.63 -7.90 12.87
C GLU A 103 2.68 -8.30 11.39
N ALA A 104 3.21 -9.48 11.08
CA ALA A 104 3.37 -9.95 9.70
C ALA A 104 2.04 -10.02 8.92
N TRP A 105 0.93 -10.37 9.58
CA TRP A 105 -0.38 -10.43 8.94
C TRP A 105 -0.97 -9.05 8.68
N GLU A 106 -0.55 -8.00 9.40
CA GLU A 106 -0.97 -6.62 9.14
C GLU A 106 -0.42 -6.13 7.82
N VAL A 107 0.81 -6.54 7.47
CA VAL A 107 1.41 -6.28 6.17
C VAL A 107 0.54 -6.83 5.04
N LEU A 108 0.01 -8.06 5.19
CA LEU A 108 -0.91 -8.65 4.20
C LEU A 108 -2.20 -7.84 4.06
N ARG A 109 -2.77 -7.35 5.17
CA ARG A 109 -3.97 -6.50 5.12
C ARG A 109 -3.70 -5.18 4.40
N VAL A 110 -2.54 -4.55 4.61
CA VAL A 110 -2.15 -3.33 3.89
C VAL A 110 -2.03 -3.59 2.39
N VAL A 111 -1.39 -4.69 1.99
CA VAL A 111 -1.28 -5.07 0.57
C VAL A 111 -2.66 -5.30 -0.03
N ALA A 112 -3.56 -6.00 0.67
CA ALA A 112 -4.93 -6.19 0.21
C ALA A 112 -5.67 -4.85 0.01
N LEU A 113 -5.51 -3.89 0.92
CA LEU A 113 -6.08 -2.54 0.78
C LEU A 113 -5.52 -1.80 -0.45
N LEU A 114 -4.23 -1.96 -0.75
CA LEU A 114 -3.62 -1.38 -1.95
C LEU A 114 -4.18 -2.00 -3.23
N VAL A 115 -4.34 -3.32 -3.27
CA VAL A 115 -4.94 -4.03 -4.41
C VAL A 115 -6.39 -3.59 -4.62
N VAL A 116 -7.19 -3.53 -3.55
CA VAL A 116 -8.57 -3.02 -3.62
C VAL A 116 -8.60 -1.58 -4.14
N ARG A 117 -7.65 -0.73 -3.72
CA ARG A 117 -7.55 0.65 -4.21
C ARG A 117 -7.18 0.72 -5.69
N MET A 118 -6.36 -0.19 -6.20
CA MET A 118 -6.06 -0.26 -7.63
C MET A 118 -7.29 -0.70 -8.44
N LEU A 119 -8.07 -1.65 -7.93
CA LEU A 119 -9.26 -2.18 -8.61
C LEU A 119 -10.47 -1.23 -8.55
N ALA A 120 -10.63 -0.53 -7.43
CA ALA A 120 -11.66 0.49 -7.25
C ALA A 120 -10.99 1.82 -6.93
N PRO A 121 -10.55 2.60 -7.95
CA PRO A 121 -9.88 3.88 -7.75
C PRO A 121 -10.87 4.89 -7.16
N ILE A 122 -10.92 4.96 -5.83
CA ILE A 122 -11.69 5.98 -5.13
C ILE A 122 -10.94 7.31 -5.32
N ARG A 123 -11.60 8.25 -6.00
CA ARG A 123 -11.11 9.61 -6.29
C ARG A 123 -10.91 10.48 -5.03
N LYS A 124 -11.25 9.96 -3.85
CA LYS A 124 -11.06 10.59 -2.54
C LYS A 124 -9.97 9.82 -1.81
N GLY A 125 -9.01 10.53 -1.22
CA GLY A 125 -7.78 9.95 -0.65
C GLY A 125 -8.01 8.88 0.42
N ILE A 126 -6.94 8.21 0.85
CA ILE A 126 -6.98 7.06 1.77
C ILE A 126 -7.79 7.38 3.05
N ALA A 127 -7.74 8.60 3.58
CA ALA A 127 -8.56 9.03 4.71
C ALA A 127 -10.09 8.81 4.54
N ALA A 128 -10.59 8.74 3.31
CA ALA A 128 -12.00 8.49 3.01
C ALA A 128 -12.45 7.07 3.38
N HIS A 129 -11.55 6.08 3.43
CA HIS A 129 -11.93 4.71 3.83
C HIS A 129 -12.27 4.59 5.32
N TRP A 130 -11.91 5.60 6.11
CA TRP A 130 -12.25 5.73 7.54
C TRP A 130 -13.32 6.79 7.80
N SER A 131 -13.94 7.33 6.74
CA SER A 131 -14.97 8.35 6.89
C SER A 131 -16.30 7.69 7.22
N THR A 132 -16.74 7.83 8.48
CA THR A 132 -18.06 7.40 8.96
C THR A 132 -19.22 8.31 8.52
N LYS A 133 -18.96 9.34 7.71
CA LYS A 133 -20.02 10.21 7.19
C LYS A 133 -20.93 9.43 6.23
N LYS A 134 -22.15 9.15 6.67
CA LYS A 134 -23.24 8.66 5.81
C LYS A 134 -23.51 9.68 4.70
N VAL A 135 -23.25 9.31 3.45
CA VAL A 135 -23.76 10.02 2.28
C VAL A 135 -24.81 9.09 1.66
N GLY A 136 -26.08 9.29 2.02
CA GLY A 136 -27.20 8.50 1.49
C GLY A 136 -27.43 7.14 2.15
N ALA A 137 -28.27 6.31 1.51
CA ALA A 137 -28.85 5.07 2.02
C ALA A 137 -27.95 3.82 1.93
N LEU A 138 -26.70 3.95 1.50
CA LEU A 138 -25.75 2.84 1.42
C LEU A 138 -24.53 3.13 2.30
N GLN A 139 -24.26 2.22 3.25
CA GLN A 139 -23.08 2.28 4.09
C GLN A 139 -21.83 2.03 3.24
N GLN A 140 -20.96 3.03 3.17
CA GLN A 140 -19.71 2.94 2.40
C GLN A 140 -18.64 2.22 3.25
N THR A 141 -18.64 0.89 3.12
CA THR A 141 -17.57 -0.08 3.43
C THR A 141 -17.40 -0.60 4.86
N ALA A 142 -17.14 -1.91 4.94
CA ALA A 142 -16.90 -2.70 6.15
C ALA A 142 -15.54 -2.44 6.85
N ALA A 143 -14.67 -1.63 6.26
CA ALA A 143 -13.32 -1.39 6.80
C ALA A 143 -13.35 -0.66 8.16
N ALA A 144 -14.30 0.27 8.35
CA ALA A 144 -14.45 1.03 9.59
C ALA A 144 -14.90 0.19 10.80
N CYS A 145 -15.44 -1.03 10.58
CA CYS A 145 -15.84 -1.93 11.67
C CYS A 145 -14.66 -2.73 12.24
N SER A 146 -13.51 -2.76 11.57
CA SER A 146 -12.41 -3.65 11.94
C SER A 146 -11.26 -2.96 12.68
N TRP A 147 -11.03 -1.65 12.48
CA TRP A 147 -9.90 -0.92 13.09
C TRP A 147 -10.26 0.53 13.45
N PRO A 148 -9.55 1.16 14.42
CA PRO A 148 -9.55 2.60 14.66
C PRO A 148 -8.46 3.35 13.87
N ARG A 149 -8.80 4.57 13.44
CA ARG A 149 -8.04 5.45 12.53
C ARG A 149 -6.64 5.86 13.03
N THR A 150 -6.37 5.65 14.31
CA THR A 150 -5.17 6.04 15.05
C THR A 150 -3.93 5.21 14.75
N VAL A 151 -4.08 4.08 14.06
CA VAL A 151 -2.97 3.15 13.78
C VAL A 151 -2.17 3.53 12.52
N PHE A 152 -2.80 4.22 11.56
CA PHE A 152 -2.18 4.50 10.24
C PHE A 152 -1.84 5.97 9.99
N PHE A 153 -2.46 6.91 10.70
CA PHE A 153 -2.18 8.33 10.58
C PHE A 153 -2.16 8.96 11.97
N THR A 154 -0.97 9.31 12.46
CA THR A 154 -0.87 10.38 13.45
C THR A 154 -1.15 11.69 12.70
N SER A 155 -2.17 12.42 13.18
CA SER A 155 -2.76 13.65 12.65
C SER A 155 -1.92 14.53 11.73
#